data_AF-A0A8H5P2L2-F1
#
_entry.id   AF-A0A8H5P2L2-F1
#
_cell.length_a   1.000
_cell.length_b   1.000
_cell.length_c   1.000
_cell.angle_alpha   90.00
_cell.angle_beta   90.00
_cell.angle_gamma   90.00
#
_symmetry.space_group_name_H-M   'P 1'
#
loop_
_entity.id
_entity.type
_entity.pdbx_description
1 polymer ?
#
loop_
_entity_poly.entity_id
_entity_poly.type
_entity_poly.pdbx_seq_one_letter_code
_entity_poly.pdbx_strand_id
1 'polypeptide(L)'
;MALKTFINASWWRRIWTVQEAVLPHQATVFWGPYEISWDSMRKAANSFFGISTPRIPRVFWKNGNVVDLQSVMRGLSITLGEPLFKFLWRWRYRHATDPRDKVYGLLGFRDDVSFPETLRCNYPCDLIEVYERTTIGLIDKSDDLLPLIGRGSEGSDIPGIASWAVDWNGIQDHSRRSTSNF
;
A
#
# COMPACT_ATOMS: atom_id res chain seq x y z
N MET A 1 20.01 -14.92 7.46
CA MET A 1 18.76 -15.61 7.83
C MET A 1 17.76 -14.64 8.48
N ALA A 2 18.10 -13.99 9.59
CA ALA A 2 17.23 -13.05 10.34
C ALA A 2 16.52 -11.96 9.50
N LEU A 3 17.25 -11.09 8.80
CA LEU A 3 16.65 -9.99 8.01
C LEU A 3 15.69 -10.50 6.92
N LYS A 4 16.01 -11.64 6.29
CA LYS A 4 15.13 -12.29 5.31
C LYS A 4 13.83 -12.73 5.98
N THR A 5 13.90 -13.38 7.14
CA THR A 5 12.72 -13.80 7.90
C THR A 5 11.87 -12.61 8.34
N PHE A 6 12.52 -11.54 8.82
CA PHE A 6 11.87 -10.32 9.25
C PHE A 6 11.07 -9.65 8.13
N ILE A 7 11.67 -9.45 6.96
CA ILE A 7 11.00 -8.79 5.81
C ILE A 7 9.91 -9.68 5.21
N ASN A 8 10.07 -11.00 5.30
CA ASN A 8 9.05 -11.94 4.85
C ASN A 8 7.95 -12.21 5.89
N ALA A 9 7.97 -11.51 7.03
CA ALA A 9 6.88 -11.59 8.00
C ALA A 9 5.57 -11.12 7.36
N SER A 10 4.47 -11.83 7.68
CA SER A 10 3.14 -11.55 7.12
C SER A 10 2.67 -10.11 7.41
N TRP A 11 3.14 -9.50 8.50
CA TRP A 11 2.84 -8.11 8.86
C TRP A 11 3.09 -7.13 7.72
N TRP A 12 4.22 -7.25 7.00
CA TRP A 12 4.58 -6.35 5.89
C TRP A 12 3.63 -6.42 4.70
N ARG A 13 2.83 -7.49 4.62
CA ARG A 13 1.94 -7.75 3.50
C ARG A 13 0.47 -7.52 3.83
N ARG A 14 0.11 -7.12 5.05
CA ARG A 14 -1.30 -6.87 5.44
C ARG A 14 -1.66 -5.41 5.20
N ILE A 15 -2.87 -5.14 4.69
CA ILE A 15 -3.29 -3.77 4.35
C ILE A 15 -3.35 -2.87 5.59
N TRP A 16 -3.89 -3.38 6.70
CA TRP A 16 -4.07 -2.66 7.96
C TRP A 16 -2.76 -2.20 8.61
N THR A 17 -1.64 -2.84 8.29
CA THR A 17 -0.34 -2.46 8.89
C THR A 17 0.21 -1.16 8.32
N VAL A 18 -0.40 -0.60 7.26
CA VAL A 18 -0.14 0.79 6.84
C VAL A 18 -0.62 1.74 7.94
N GLN A 19 -1.82 1.55 8.48
CA GLN A 19 -2.36 2.35 9.58
C GLN A 19 -1.49 2.24 10.83
N GLU A 20 -1.18 1.00 11.23
CA GLU A 20 -0.36 0.71 12.41
C GLU A 20 1.01 1.40 12.36
N ALA A 21 1.56 1.58 11.16
CA ALA A 21 2.86 2.19 10.95
C ALA A 21 2.83 3.73 10.87
N VAL A 22 1.73 4.28 10.37
CA VAL A 22 1.67 5.68 9.93
C VAL A 22 0.94 6.58 10.91
N LEU A 23 -0.08 6.06 11.62
CA LEU A 23 -0.90 6.85 12.53
C LEU A 23 -0.27 7.17 13.88
N PRO A 24 0.49 6.24 14.51
CA PRO A 24 1.07 6.54 15.81
C PRO A 24 2.11 7.66 15.71
N HIS A 25 2.11 8.58 16.68
CA HIS A 25 3.19 9.57 16.83
C HIS A 25 4.55 8.89 17.08
N GLN A 26 4.54 7.72 17.72
CA GLN A 26 5.71 6.88 17.95
C GLN A 26 5.32 5.42 17.70
N ALA A 27 6.13 4.72 16.91
CA ALA A 27 5.96 3.31 16.60
C ALA A 27 7.22 2.51 16.95
N THR A 28 7.01 1.27 17.37
CA THR A 28 8.06 0.33 17.76
C THR A 28 7.76 -1.02 17.16
N VAL A 29 8.75 -1.63 16.52
CA VAL A 29 8.66 -2.98 15.97
C VAL A 29 9.18 -3.97 17.01
N PHE A 30 8.32 -4.88 17.43
CA PHE A 30 8.69 -6.02 18.25
C PHE A 30 8.95 -7.24 17.38
N TRP A 31 10.13 -7.84 17.51
CA TRP A 31 10.50 -9.06 16.78
C TRP A 31 11.19 -10.05 17.71
N GLY A 32 10.42 -10.97 18.29
CA GLY A 32 10.91 -11.86 19.34
C GLY A 32 11.35 -11.05 20.57
N PRO A 33 12.58 -11.21 21.08
CA PRO A 33 13.09 -10.44 22.22
C PRO A 33 13.59 -9.03 21.82
N TYR A 34 13.54 -8.68 20.54
CA TYR A 34 14.08 -7.42 20.04
C TYR A 34 13.00 -6.36 19.97
N GLU A 35 13.37 -5.16 20.43
CA GLU A 35 12.60 -3.94 20.31
C GLU A 35 13.36 -2.98 19.39
N ILE A 36 12.72 -2.54 18.31
CA ILE A 36 13.34 -1.69 17.29
C ILE A 36 12.47 -0.46 17.08
N SER A 37 12.98 0.72 17.42
CA SER A 37 12.26 1.97 17.16
C SER A 37 12.02 2.16 15.66
N TRP A 38 10.88 2.76 15.29
CA TRP A 38 10.57 3.06 13.89
C TRP A 38 11.58 4.00 13.24
N ASP A 39 12.15 4.93 14.01
CA ASP A 39 13.20 5.82 13.52
C ASP A 39 14.50 5.07 13.17
N SER A 40 14.89 4.08 13.99
CA SER A 40 16.02 3.19 13.67
C SER A 40 15.78 2.43 12.37
N MET A 41 14.56 1.91 12.17
CA MET A 41 14.17 1.24 10.92
C MET A 41 14.29 2.17 9.71
N ARG A 42 13.78 3.40 9.83
CA ARG A 42 13.82 4.41 8.77
C ARG A 42 15.25 4.83 8.43
N LYS A 43 16.09 5.09 9.43
CA LYS A 43 17.51 5.42 9.26
C LYS A 43 18.27 4.28 8.57
N ALA A 44 18.03 3.03 9.00
CA ALA A 44 18.64 1.86 8.37
C ALA A 44 18.25 1.76 6.88
N ALA A 45 16.96 1.84 6.56
CA ALA A 45 16.48 1.81 5.18
C ALA A 45 17.08 2.91 4.30
N ASN A 46 17.20 4.14 4.82
CA ASN A 46 17.79 5.27 4.09
C ASN A 46 19.30 5.12 3.88
N SER A 47 20.01 4.48 4.81
CA SER A 47 21.46 4.28 4.71
C SER A 47 21.89 3.34 3.59
N PHE A 48 21.00 2.44 3.14
CA PHE A 48 21.33 1.40 2.17
C PHE A 48 21.76 1.92 0.80
N PHE A 49 21.32 3.11 0.41
CA PHE A 49 21.62 3.72 -0.89
C PHE A 49 22.16 5.16 -0.76
N GLY A 50 22.53 5.56 0.46
CA GLY A 50 23.16 6.85 0.72
C GLY A 50 24.66 6.84 0.42
N ILE A 51 25.30 8.01 0.56
CA ILE A 51 26.75 8.21 0.30
C ILE A 51 27.62 7.29 1.16
N SER A 52 27.15 6.91 2.35
CA SER A 52 27.82 5.98 3.27
C SER A 52 27.04 4.67 3.36
N THR A 53 27.02 3.89 2.29
CA THR A 53 26.39 2.57 2.33
C THR A 53 27.13 1.68 3.34
N PRO A 54 26.43 1.11 4.34
CA PRO A 54 27.07 0.18 5.24
C PRO A 54 27.58 -1.04 4.45
N ARG A 55 28.60 -1.73 4.96
CA ARG A 55 29.06 -3.02 4.39
C ARG A 55 28.00 -4.10 4.61
N ILE A 56 26.93 -4.05 3.81
CA ILE A 56 25.85 -5.03 3.81
C ILE A 56 26.31 -6.24 3.00
N PRO A 57 26.29 -7.45 3.59
CA PRO A 57 26.66 -8.67 2.86
C PRO A 57 25.88 -8.82 1.54
N ARG A 58 26.58 -9.16 0.45
CA ARG A 58 26.02 -9.29 -0.92
C ARG A 58 24.79 -10.20 -1.00
N VAL A 59 24.66 -11.17 -0.10
CA VAL A 59 23.50 -12.07 -0.03
C VAL A 59 22.18 -11.34 0.24
N PHE A 60 22.19 -10.22 0.97
CA PHE A 60 20.97 -9.45 1.23
C PHE A 60 20.51 -8.65 0.02
N TRP A 61 21.46 -8.19 -0.80
CA TRP A 61 21.21 -7.54 -2.08
C TRP A 61 20.66 -8.53 -3.11
N LYS A 62 21.32 -9.68 -3.28
CA LYS A 62 20.89 -10.72 -4.23
C LYS A 62 19.49 -11.26 -3.98
N ASN A 63 19.04 -11.24 -2.73
CA ASN A 63 17.74 -11.77 -2.33
C ASN A 63 16.63 -10.70 -2.26
N GLY A 64 16.85 -9.47 -2.74
CA GLY A 64 15.83 -8.40 -2.79
C GLY A 64 15.53 -7.71 -1.46
N ASN A 65 15.77 -8.37 -0.32
CA ASN A 65 15.51 -7.87 1.04
C ASN A 65 15.85 -6.38 1.28
N VAL A 66 17.04 -5.94 0.86
CA VAL A 66 17.47 -4.53 1.08
C VAL A 66 16.58 -3.55 0.32
N VAL A 67 16.25 -3.90 -0.93
CA VAL A 67 15.37 -3.11 -1.81
C VAL A 67 13.95 -3.13 -1.27
N ASP A 68 13.46 -4.29 -0.84
CA ASP A 68 12.09 -4.44 -0.29
C ASP A 68 11.91 -3.61 0.98
N LEU A 69 12.85 -3.72 1.92
CA LEU A 69 12.80 -2.94 3.15
C LEU A 69 12.85 -1.44 2.85
N GLN A 70 13.76 -1.01 1.97
CA GLN A 70 13.84 0.39 1.60
C GLN A 70 12.53 0.86 0.96
N SER A 71 11.99 0.11 0.00
CA SER A 71 10.76 0.47 -0.72
C SER A 71 9.58 0.61 0.22
N VAL A 72 9.41 -0.32 1.15
CA VAL A 72 8.34 -0.26 2.15
C VAL A 72 8.53 0.92 3.11
N MET A 73 9.74 1.10 3.65
CA MET A 73 10.00 2.19 4.59
C MET A 73 9.87 3.56 3.94
N ARG A 74 10.33 3.72 2.70
CA ARG A 74 10.16 4.93 1.90
C ARG A 74 8.69 5.18 1.62
N GLY A 75 7.95 4.16 1.18
CA GLY A 75 6.53 4.23 0.93
C GLY A 75 5.75 4.70 2.16
N LEU A 76 6.01 4.11 3.32
CA LEU A 76 5.37 4.49 4.59
C LEU A 76 5.72 5.93 4.99
N SER A 77 6.95 6.37 4.72
CA SER A 77 7.40 7.73 5.07
C SER A 77 6.76 8.83 4.23
N ILE A 78 6.47 8.56 2.94
CA ILE A 78 5.89 9.58 2.04
C ILE A 78 4.37 9.56 2.01
N THR A 79 3.75 8.47 2.48
CA THR A 79 2.34 8.15 2.23
C THR A 79 1.34 9.21 2.70
N LEU A 80 1.63 9.89 3.81
CA LEU A 80 0.76 10.96 4.32
C LEU A 80 0.74 12.19 3.43
N GLY A 81 1.82 12.46 2.70
CA GLY A 81 1.94 13.62 1.81
C GLY A 81 1.52 13.34 0.35
N GLU A 82 1.20 12.10 0.00
CA GLU A 82 0.86 11.75 -1.39
C GLU A 82 -0.62 12.05 -1.72
N PRO A 83 -0.94 12.33 -3.00
CA PRO A 83 -2.31 12.37 -3.48
C PRO A 83 -3.03 11.03 -3.21
N LEU A 84 -4.34 11.11 -2.93
CA LEU A 84 -5.13 9.95 -2.49
C LEU A 84 -5.04 8.75 -3.45
N PHE A 85 -5.08 9.00 -4.76
CA PHE A 85 -4.93 7.93 -5.75
C PHE A 85 -3.57 7.22 -5.62
N LYS A 86 -2.47 7.97 -5.55
CA LYS A 86 -1.12 7.39 -5.40
C LYS A 86 -0.98 6.61 -4.11
N PHE A 87 -1.56 7.14 -3.03
CA PHE A 87 -1.60 6.48 -1.73
C PHE A 87 -2.31 5.11 -1.80
N LEU A 88 -3.53 5.05 -2.35
CA LEU A 88 -4.26 3.78 -2.54
C LEU A 88 -3.51 2.83 -3.48
N TRP A 89 -2.99 3.36 -4.60
CA TRP A 89 -2.28 2.58 -5.60
C TRP A 89 -1.02 1.93 -5.04
N ARG A 90 -0.23 2.67 -4.24
CA ARG A 90 1.00 2.19 -3.60
C ARG A 90 0.78 0.95 -2.75
N TRP A 91 -0.34 0.92 -2.03
CA TRP A 91 -0.62 -0.14 -1.06
C TRP A 91 -1.56 -1.23 -1.56
N ARG A 92 -2.11 -1.10 -2.78
CA ARG A 92 -3.07 -2.05 -3.38
C ARG A 92 -2.58 -3.51 -3.37
N TYR A 93 -1.26 -3.73 -3.42
CA TYR A 93 -0.65 -5.07 -3.43
C TYR A 93 -0.66 -5.78 -2.07
N ARG A 94 -0.90 -5.06 -0.96
CA ARG A 94 -1.00 -5.70 0.37
C ARG A 94 -2.30 -6.48 0.47
N HIS A 95 -2.26 -7.63 1.12
CA HIS A 95 -3.40 -8.53 1.33
C HIS A 95 -4.43 -7.93 2.29
N ALA A 96 -5.68 -8.23 1.98
CA ALA A 96 -6.84 -7.95 2.80
C ALA A 96 -7.71 -9.22 2.86
N THR A 97 -8.29 -9.51 4.02
CA THR A 97 -9.24 -10.64 4.15
C THR A 97 -10.57 -10.27 3.50
N ASP A 98 -11.07 -9.08 3.79
CA ASP A 98 -12.17 -8.47 3.06
C ASP A 98 -11.60 -7.59 1.95
N PRO A 99 -11.94 -7.81 0.66
CA PRO A 99 -11.44 -6.99 -0.44
C PRO A 99 -11.80 -5.50 -0.27
N ARG A 100 -12.88 -5.15 0.44
CA ARG A 100 -13.24 -3.76 0.72
C ARG A 100 -12.23 -3.04 1.60
N ASP A 101 -11.46 -3.76 2.42
CA ASP A 101 -10.40 -3.17 3.25
C ASP A 101 -9.23 -2.62 2.41
N LYS A 102 -9.11 -2.99 1.12
CA LYS A 102 -8.18 -2.32 0.20
C LYS A 102 -8.47 -0.83 0.07
N VAL A 103 -9.74 -0.46 0.25
CA VAL A 103 -10.24 0.91 0.25
C VAL A 103 -10.43 1.38 1.69
N TYR A 104 -11.29 0.72 2.47
CA TYR A 104 -11.64 1.15 3.83
C TYR A 104 -10.45 1.17 4.80
N GLY A 105 -9.57 0.16 4.71
CA GLY A 105 -8.36 0.06 5.51
C GLY A 105 -7.30 1.12 5.17
N LEU A 106 -7.51 1.95 4.13
CA LEU A 106 -6.62 3.03 3.76
C LEU A 106 -7.29 4.41 3.87
N LEU A 107 -8.58 4.51 3.51
CA LEU A 107 -9.31 5.77 3.54
C LEU A 107 -9.64 6.26 4.94
N GLY A 108 -9.81 5.36 5.91
CA GLY A 108 -10.34 5.68 7.25
C GLY A 108 -9.53 6.68 8.08
N PHE A 109 -8.33 7.07 7.62
CA PHE A 109 -7.43 7.97 8.34
C PHE A 109 -6.87 9.12 7.49
N ARG A 110 -7.46 9.35 6.31
CA ARG A 110 -7.10 10.44 5.42
C ARG A 110 -8.08 11.58 5.62
N ASP A 111 -7.60 12.74 6.06
CA ASP A 111 -8.44 13.91 6.33
C ASP A 111 -8.89 14.62 5.04
N ASP A 112 -8.19 14.41 3.93
CA ASP A 112 -8.50 14.99 2.65
C ASP A 112 -9.63 14.24 1.92
N VAL A 113 -10.21 13.22 2.54
CA VAL A 113 -11.29 12.41 1.98
C VAL A 113 -12.64 13.09 2.20
N SER A 114 -13.18 13.69 1.14
CA SER A 114 -14.54 14.25 1.10
C SER A 114 -15.52 13.31 0.39
N PHE A 115 -15.45 12.01 0.68
CA PHE A 115 -16.38 11.05 0.08
C PHE A 115 -17.80 11.21 0.67
N PRO A 116 -18.86 10.84 -0.08
CA PRO A 116 -20.22 10.79 0.46
C PRO A 116 -20.30 9.93 1.73
N GLU A 117 -21.17 10.26 2.70
CA GLU A 117 -21.29 9.57 4.00
C GLU A 117 -21.38 8.04 3.90
N THR A 118 -21.87 7.52 2.79
CA THR A 118 -21.96 6.10 2.43
C THR A 118 -20.61 5.37 2.27
N LEU A 119 -19.48 6.09 2.14
CA LEU A 119 -18.13 5.50 2.14
C LEU A 119 -17.52 5.41 3.55
N ARG A 120 -18.27 5.77 4.60
CA ARG A 120 -17.94 5.42 6.00
C ARG A 120 -18.02 3.91 6.19
N CYS A 121 -16.94 3.20 5.86
CA CYS A 121 -16.71 1.77 6.12
C CYS A 121 -17.99 0.91 6.18
N ASN A 122 -18.86 1.03 5.17
CA ASN A 122 -20.19 0.44 5.18
C ASN A 122 -20.09 -0.99 4.67
N TYR A 123 -19.69 -1.92 5.54
CA TYR A 123 -19.56 -3.35 5.19
C TYR A 123 -20.87 -4.05 4.74
N PRO A 124 -22.06 -3.49 4.97
CA PRO A 124 -23.26 -3.95 4.25
C PRO A 124 -23.27 -3.66 2.73
N CYS A 125 -22.47 -2.70 2.25
CA CYS A 125 -22.39 -2.31 0.84
C CYS A 125 -21.68 -3.38 -0.01
N ASP A 126 -22.14 -3.51 -1.26
CA ASP A 126 -21.57 -4.42 -2.23
C ASP A 126 -20.15 -4.00 -2.66
N LEU A 127 -19.27 -4.98 -2.95
CA LEU A 127 -17.89 -4.73 -3.33
C LEU A 127 -17.77 -3.86 -4.60
N ILE A 128 -18.61 -4.13 -5.61
CA ILE A 128 -18.60 -3.39 -6.89
C ILE A 128 -18.96 -1.93 -6.61
N GLU A 129 -20.00 -1.71 -5.82
CA GLU A 129 -20.42 -0.36 -5.43
C GLU A 129 -19.27 0.38 -4.72
N VAL A 130 -18.55 -0.26 -3.79
CA VAL A 130 -17.40 0.36 -3.11
C VAL A 130 -16.33 0.78 -4.11
N TYR A 131 -15.98 -0.09 -5.05
CA TYR A 131 -14.90 0.17 -6.02
C TYR A 131 -15.29 1.24 -7.05
N GLU A 132 -16.52 1.19 -7.56
CA GLU A 132 -17.06 2.17 -8.50
C GLU A 132 -17.09 3.57 -7.88
N ARG A 133 -17.65 3.67 -6.66
CA ARG A 133 -17.77 4.97 -5.97
C ARG A 133 -16.43 5.53 -5.52
N THR A 134 -15.51 4.67 -5.10
CA THR A 134 -14.13 5.08 -4.82
C THR A 134 -13.46 5.61 -6.07
N THR A 135 -13.63 4.95 -7.21
CA THR A 135 -13.05 5.39 -8.48
C THR A 135 -13.60 6.75 -8.91
N ILE A 136 -14.93 6.95 -8.83
CA ILE A 136 -15.58 8.23 -9.14
C ILE A 136 -15.01 9.34 -8.25
N GLY A 137 -15.03 9.18 -6.92
CA GLY A 137 -14.57 10.26 -6.05
C GLY A 137 -13.05 10.47 -6.07
N LEU A 138 -12.25 9.52 -6.59
CA LEU A 138 -10.84 9.77 -6.91
C LEU A 138 -10.69 10.69 -8.13
N ILE A 139 -11.50 10.48 -9.18
CA ILE A 139 -11.52 11.33 -10.38
C ILE A 139 -11.96 12.74 -10.01
N ASP A 140 -13.06 12.86 -9.26
CA ASP A 140 -13.60 14.15 -8.81
C ASP A 140 -12.57 14.94 -7.99
N LYS A 141 -11.73 14.23 -7.23
CA LYS A 141 -10.74 14.84 -6.35
C LYS A 141 -9.41 15.17 -7.03
N SER A 142 -8.96 14.36 -7.99
CA SER A 142 -7.72 14.63 -8.71
C SER A 142 -7.88 15.68 -9.81
N ASP A 143 -9.12 16.01 -10.19
CA ASP A 143 -9.45 16.86 -11.34
C ASP A 143 -8.76 16.38 -12.63
N ASP A 144 -8.52 15.05 -12.71
CA ASP A 144 -7.86 14.38 -13.81
C ASP A 144 -8.33 12.93 -13.94
N LEU A 145 -7.91 12.27 -15.02
CA LEU A 145 -8.21 10.85 -15.27
C LEU A 145 -7.05 9.93 -14.87
N LEU A 146 -6.14 10.39 -14.00
CA LEU A 146 -5.03 9.57 -13.52
C LEU A 146 -5.51 8.24 -12.89
N PRO A 147 -6.64 8.18 -12.15
CA PRO A 147 -7.17 6.91 -11.65
C PRO A 147 -7.48 5.88 -12.75
N LEU A 148 -7.86 6.34 -13.94
CA LEU A 148 -8.16 5.46 -15.09
C LEU A 148 -6.89 5.01 -15.82
N ILE A 149 -5.93 5.94 -16.01
CA ILE A 149 -4.62 5.63 -16.61
C ILE A 149 -3.83 4.68 -15.72
N GLY A 150 -3.99 4.84 -14.40
CA GLY A 150 -3.48 3.98 -13.34
C GLY A 150 -3.55 2.50 -13.67
N ARG A 151 -4.68 2.06 -14.23
CA ARG A 151 -4.93 0.66 -14.54
C ARG A 151 -3.97 0.07 -15.56
N GLY A 152 -3.33 0.86 -16.43
CA GLY A 152 -2.45 0.31 -17.47
C GLY A 152 -3.12 -0.80 -18.28
N SER A 153 -4.42 -0.68 -18.56
CA SER A 153 -5.29 -1.71 -19.18
C SER A 153 -5.52 -3.00 -18.39
N GLU A 154 -5.10 -3.07 -17.11
CA GLU A 154 -5.47 -4.15 -16.18
C GLU A 154 -7.00 -4.27 -16.14
N GLY A 155 -7.51 -5.45 -16.52
CA GLY A 155 -8.91 -5.83 -16.39
C GLY A 155 -9.30 -6.10 -14.93
N SER A 156 -10.41 -6.81 -14.73
CA SER A 156 -10.84 -7.28 -13.42
C SER A 156 -11.33 -8.72 -13.52
N ASP A 157 -11.14 -9.46 -12.44
CA ASP A 157 -11.70 -10.80 -12.28
C ASP A 157 -13.08 -10.76 -11.59
N ILE A 158 -13.55 -9.56 -11.20
CA ILE A 158 -14.85 -9.34 -10.54
C ILE A 158 -15.96 -9.29 -11.61
N PRO A 159 -16.89 -10.26 -11.63
CA PRO A 159 -17.98 -10.26 -12.60
C PRO A 159 -18.92 -9.07 -12.38
N GLY A 160 -19.26 -8.36 -13.45
CA GLY A 160 -20.25 -7.26 -13.42
C GLY A 160 -19.71 -5.90 -12.99
N ILE A 161 -18.43 -5.79 -12.62
CA ILE A 161 -17.80 -4.49 -12.35
C ILE A 161 -17.74 -3.65 -13.63
N ALA A 162 -18.02 -2.34 -13.53
CA ALA A 162 -17.87 -1.46 -14.67
C ALA A 162 -16.43 -1.43 -15.20
N SER A 163 -16.28 -1.39 -16.53
CA SER A 163 -14.98 -1.46 -17.20
C SER A 163 -14.06 -0.27 -16.91
N TRP A 164 -14.57 0.81 -16.32
CA TRP A 164 -13.81 1.99 -15.89
C TRP A 164 -13.41 1.95 -14.41
N ALA A 165 -14.05 1.11 -13.59
CA ALA A 165 -13.78 1.06 -12.15
C ALA A 165 -12.44 0.38 -11.85
N VAL A 166 -11.73 0.86 -10.83
CA VAL A 166 -10.46 0.28 -10.41
C VAL A 166 -10.72 -0.95 -9.53
N ASP A 167 -10.18 -2.09 -9.95
CA ASP A 167 -10.12 -3.28 -9.10
C ASP A 167 -8.95 -3.16 -8.12
N TRP A 168 -9.26 -2.79 -6.88
CA TRP A 168 -8.26 -2.63 -5.81
C TRP A 168 -7.75 -3.96 -5.24
N ASN A 169 -8.43 -5.07 -5.52
CA ASN A 169 -7.93 -6.38 -5.16
C ASN A 169 -6.89 -6.87 -6.18
N GLY A 170 -7.02 -6.38 -7.42
CA GLY A 170 -6.16 -6.71 -8.54
C GLY A 170 -6.48 -8.07 -9.14
N ILE A 171 -5.87 -8.35 -10.29
CA ILE A 171 -6.09 -9.60 -11.02
C ILE A 171 -5.29 -10.74 -10.37
N GLN A 172 -5.82 -11.96 -10.31
CA GLN A 172 -5.05 -13.11 -9.76
C GLN A 172 -3.87 -13.49 -10.67
N ASP A 173 -4.10 -13.48 -11.98
CA ASP A 173 -3.07 -13.70 -12.99
C ASP A 173 -2.06 -12.54 -13.04
N HIS A 174 -0.83 -12.83 -12.62
CA HIS A 174 0.28 -11.87 -12.60
C HIS A 174 0.63 -11.33 -14.00
N SER A 175 0.40 -12.07 -15.08
CA SER A 175 0.72 -11.63 -16.45
C SER A 175 -0.19 -10.51 -16.95
N ARG A 176 -1.38 -10.38 -16.35
CA ARG A 176 -2.39 -9.37 -16.66
C ARG A 176 -2.31 -8.14 -15.75
N ARG A 177 -1.45 -8.16 -14.72
CA ARG A 177 -1.33 -7.05 -13.77
C ARG A 177 -0.58 -5.88 -14.39
N SER A 178 -1.00 -4.66 -14.06
CA SER A 178 -0.23 -3.47 -14.40
C SER A 178 1.13 -3.49 -13.70
N THR A 179 2.19 -3.29 -14.49
CA THR A 179 3.57 -3.09 -14.02
C THR A 179 3.90 -1.61 -13.79
N SER A 180 2.94 -0.71 -14.05
CA SER A 180 3.10 0.73 -13.85
C SER A 180 3.20 1.07 -12.37
N ASN A 181 4.36 1.60 -11.99
CA ASN A 181 4.63 2.14 -10.66
C ASN A 181 4.45 3.67 -10.72
N PHE A 182 3.44 4.20 -10.02
CA PHE A 182 3.12 5.64 -9.94
C PHE A 182 3.69 6.34 -8.69
#